data_AF-A0A7C3L102-F1
#
_entry.id   AF-A0A7C3L102-F1
#
_cell.length_a   1.000
_cell.length_b   1.000
_cell.length_c   1.000
_cell.angle_alpha   90.00
_cell.angle_beta   90.00
_cell.angle_gamma   90.00
#
_symmetry.space_group_name_H-M   'P 1'
#
loop_
_entity.id
_entity.type
_entity.pdbx_description
1 polymer ?
#
loop_
_entity_poly.entity_id
_entity_poly.type
_entity_poly.pdbx_seq_one_letter_code
_entity_poly.pdbx_strand_id
1 'polypeptide(L)'
;MDPHHRTRGVGPRAGPLPLHRRPPRADRPRLRPRPRLPRPASTQLPAPSFPMRVMEIPMHTWRSTTSLLELAHWLRDCRRIVVLTHQKPDGDAVGSTLALVRALNLSSPFGPTPRAEAWYAGPFPPWLDDVRGQTPVMRLGDKATPPDHIDPEAVVILDTGSWTQLEPFADWIRKRLDTTAIVDHHVQGDADVAQLRVIDTTAAAACQPVADLCRHILGLPSLAKLPPDIATPLYLGLATDTGWFRHSNVTKSVMTTAGELIEAGAENVRLYQIVEQRESPGRLRLLARALASLELVPLDNNGQHIAVMSLSNRDFADAGAEPG
;
A
#
# COMPACT_ATOMS: atom_id res chain seq x y z
N MET A 1 -32.38 -47.25 44.74
CA MET A 1 -32.94 -46.15 45.55
C MET A 1 -32.89 -44.89 44.70
N ASP A 2 -33.97 -44.62 43.99
CA ASP A 2 -34.47 -43.26 43.70
C ASP A 2 -35.17 -42.76 45.02
N PRO A 3 -35.62 -41.50 45.23
CA PRO A 3 -35.61 -40.34 44.33
C PRO A 3 -35.30 -38.97 44.98
N HIS A 4 -35.06 -37.95 44.15
CA HIS A 4 -35.70 -36.64 44.36
C HIS A 4 -35.96 -35.89 43.04
N HIS A 5 -37.23 -35.98 42.64
CA HIS A 5 -38.02 -35.08 41.82
C HIS A 5 -37.70 -33.58 41.92
N ARG A 6 -37.71 -32.87 40.77
CA ARG A 6 -38.37 -31.57 40.52
C ARG A 6 -38.61 -31.42 39.01
N THR A 7 -39.77 -31.85 38.51
CA THR A 7 -40.96 -31.06 38.12
C THR A 7 -40.76 -30.04 36.99
N ARG A 8 -41.53 -30.31 35.92
CA ARG A 8 -41.75 -29.56 34.68
C ARG A 8 -42.40 -28.20 34.91
N GLY A 9 -41.97 -27.19 34.17
CA GLY A 9 -42.69 -25.92 33.95
C GLY A 9 -42.92 -25.71 32.46
N VAL A 10 -44.15 -25.97 32.02
CA VAL A 10 -44.62 -25.72 30.66
C VAL A 10 -44.96 -24.23 30.53
N GLY A 11 -44.19 -23.49 29.72
CA GLY A 11 -44.52 -22.12 29.35
C GLY A 11 -45.68 -22.08 28.34
N PRO A 12 -46.62 -21.12 28.45
CA PRO A 12 -47.79 -21.10 27.58
C PRO A 12 -47.43 -20.62 26.17
N ARG A 13 -47.95 -21.34 25.16
CA ARG A 13 -47.97 -20.93 23.75
C ARG A 13 -48.83 -19.67 23.61
N ALA A 14 -48.22 -18.55 23.23
CA ALA A 14 -48.96 -17.38 22.75
C ALA A 14 -49.30 -17.58 21.26
N GLY A 15 -50.60 -17.60 20.96
CA GLY A 15 -51.15 -17.65 19.61
C GLY A 15 -50.92 -16.36 18.82
N PRO A 16 -51.23 -16.37 17.51
CA PRO A 16 -50.92 -15.27 16.60
C PRO A 16 -51.75 -14.01 16.92
N LEU A 17 -51.05 -12.87 16.93
CA LEU A 17 -51.64 -11.53 17.14
C LEU A 17 -52.64 -11.17 16.02
N PRO A 18 -53.76 -10.50 16.34
CA PRO A 18 -54.77 -10.11 15.38
C PRO A 18 -54.29 -8.97 14.46
N LEU A 19 -54.63 -9.10 13.17
CA LEU A 19 -54.42 -8.12 12.11
C LEU A 19 -55.00 -6.75 12.49
N HIS A 20 -54.13 -5.76 12.71
CA HIS A 20 -54.53 -4.37 12.82
C HIS A 20 -55.13 -3.89 11.49
N ARG A 21 -56.41 -3.50 11.55
CA ARG A 21 -57.14 -2.81 10.49
C ARG A 21 -56.44 -1.48 10.17
N ARG A 22 -56.12 -1.27 8.88
CA ARG A 22 -55.63 0.02 8.35
C ARG A 22 -56.68 1.13 8.58
N PRO A 23 -56.29 2.33 9.03
CA PRO A 23 -57.20 3.47 9.05
C PRO A 23 -57.46 3.98 7.61
N PRO A 24 -58.60 4.68 7.38
CA PRO A 24 -58.95 5.17 6.05
C PRO A 24 -57.97 6.25 5.57
N ARG A 25 -57.71 6.26 4.26
CA ARG A 25 -56.85 7.26 3.60
C ARG A 25 -57.45 8.65 3.77
N ALA A 26 -56.72 9.54 4.42
CA ALA A 26 -56.97 10.97 4.35
C ALA A 26 -56.61 11.48 2.94
N ASP A 27 -57.53 12.20 2.31
CA ASP A 27 -57.32 12.87 1.03
C ASP A 27 -56.15 13.87 1.15
N ARG A 28 -55.10 13.64 0.35
CA ARG A 28 -54.00 14.60 0.22
C ARG A 28 -54.45 15.74 -0.69
N PRO A 29 -54.23 17.02 -0.33
CA PRO A 29 -54.53 18.14 -1.21
C PRO A 29 -53.64 18.05 -2.47
N ARG A 30 -54.25 18.25 -3.64
CA ARG A 30 -53.56 18.26 -4.94
C ARG A 30 -52.52 19.39 -4.94
N LEU A 31 -51.24 19.03 -4.93
CA LEU A 31 -50.14 19.95 -5.14
C LEU A 31 -50.21 20.49 -6.57
N ARG A 32 -50.30 21.82 -6.72
CA ARG A 32 -50.16 22.49 -8.02
C ARG A 32 -48.76 22.23 -8.59
N PRO A 33 -48.61 22.03 -9.91
CA PRO A 33 -47.29 21.86 -10.51
C PRO A 33 -46.47 23.14 -10.32
N ARG A 34 -45.24 23.00 -9.78
CA ARG A 34 -44.27 24.09 -9.71
C ARG A 34 -43.87 24.50 -11.14
N PRO A 35 -43.71 25.80 -11.44
CA PRO A 35 -43.18 26.25 -12.73
C PRO A 35 -41.76 25.70 -12.93
N ARG A 36 -41.48 25.15 -14.11
CA ARG A 36 -40.14 24.70 -14.51
C ARG A 36 -39.24 25.93 -14.63
N LEU A 37 -38.27 26.06 -13.75
CA LEU A 37 -37.17 26.99 -13.94
C LEU A 37 -36.32 26.51 -15.13
N PRO A 38 -35.90 27.39 -16.06
CA PRO A 38 -35.03 27.02 -17.16
C PRO A 38 -33.69 26.51 -16.61
N ARG A 39 -33.19 25.40 -17.16
CA ARG A 39 -31.83 24.90 -16.89
C ARG A 39 -30.83 25.99 -17.33
N PRO A 40 -29.86 26.38 -16.50
CA PRO A 40 -28.77 27.22 -16.98
C PRO A 40 -28.02 26.47 -18.08
N ALA A 41 -27.74 27.17 -19.18
CA ALA A 41 -26.94 26.63 -20.27
C ALA A 41 -25.61 26.13 -19.71
N SER A 42 -25.22 24.90 -20.07
CA SER A 42 -23.92 24.34 -19.74
C SER A 42 -22.85 25.09 -20.55
N THR A 43 -22.35 26.19 -20.01
CA THR A 43 -21.05 26.72 -20.42
C THR A 43 -20.00 25.72 -19.92
N GLN A 44 -19.60 24.81 -20.81
CA GLN A 44 -18.32 24.11 -20.68
C GLN A 44 -17.24 25.18 -20.67
N LEU A 45 -16.76 25.54 -19.48
CA LEU A 45 -15.49 26.22 -19.35
C LEU A 45 -14.41 25.24 -19.83
N PRO A 46 -13.47 25.66 -20.68
CA PRO A 46 -12.37 24.81 -21.07
C PRO A 46 -11.58 24.40 -19.82
N ALA A 47 -11.18 23.13 -19.77
CA ALA A 47 -10.30 22.64 -18.72
C ALA A 47 -9.03 23.50 -18.69
N PRO A 48 -8.54 23.92 -17.51
CA PRO A 48 -7.29 24.64 -17.42
C PRO A 48 -6.14 23.70 -17.78
N SER A 49 -5.65 23.78 -19.01
CA SER A 49 -4.38 23.16 -19.41
C SER A 49 -3.25 23.96 -18.78
N PHE A 50 -2.76 23.52 -17.62
CA PHE A 50 -1.50 24.03 -17.07
C PHE A 50 -0.35 23.38 -17.84
N PRO A 51 0.54 24.15 -18.48
CA PRO A 51 1.76 23.59 -19.04
C PRO A 51 2.63 23.15 -17.87
N MET A 52 2.74 21.83 -17.66
CA MET A 52 3.66 21.24 -16.71
C MET A 52 5.07 21.65 -17.15
N ARG A 53 5.80 22.38 -16.30
CA ARG A 53 7.20 22.74 -16.57
C ARG A 53 8.05 21.49 -16.40
N VAL A 54 8.19 20.72 -17.48
CA VAL A 54 9.26 19.72 -17.57
C VAL A 54 10.56 20.51 -17.60
N MET A 55 11.36 20.46 -16.54
CA MET A 55 12.73 20.96 -16.61
C MET A 55 13.47 20.12 -17.66
N GLU A 56 14.15 20.75 -18.62
CA GLU A 56 15.02 20.06 -19.58
C GLU A 56 16.25 19.47 -18.85
N ILE A 57 16.03 18.33 -18.19
CA ILE A 57 17.06 17.53 -17.53
C ILE A 57 17.47 16.46 -18.55
N PRO A 58 18.78 16.22 -18.78
CA PRO A 58 19.21 15.12 -19.63
C PRO A 58 18.56 13.82 -19.16
N MET A 59 17.90 13.10 -20.08
CA MET A 59 17.07 11.92 -19.78
C MET A 59 17.81 10.82 -18.99
N HIS A 60 19.14 10.87 -18.93
CA HIS A 60 20.00 9.90 -18.26
C HIS A 60 20.32 10.23 -16.79
N THR A 61 19.82 11.35 -16.24
CA THR A 61 20.19 11.77 -14.89
C THR A 61 19.14 11.32 -13.87
N TRP A 62 19.56 10.48 -12.90
CA TRP A 62 18.73 10.01 -11.79
C TRP A 62 18.50 11.12 -10.75
N ARG A 63 17.48 11.96 -11.00
CA ARG A 63 17.07 13.09 -10.16
C ARG A 63 15.57 13.35 -10.36
N SER A 64 14.97 14.08 -9.43
CA SER A 64 13.60 14.56 -9.55
C SER A 64 13.42 15.46 -10.79
N THR A 65 12.35 15.22 -11.54
CA THR A 65 11.92 16.02 -12.69
C THR A 65 10.63 16.79 -12.42
N THR A 66 9.93 16.45 -11.33
CA THR A 66 8.70 17.09 -10.88
C THR A 66 8.63 17.10 -9.34
N SER A 67 7.65 17.79 -8.78
CA SER A 67 7.33 17.79 -7.35
C SER A 67 6.18 16.85 -7.00
N LEU A 68 6.07 16.46 -5.71
CA LEU A 68 4.95 15.65 -5.23
C LEU A 68 3.58 16.31 -5.46
N LEU A 69 3.51 17.65 -5.36
CA LEU A 69 2.27 18.39 -5.58
C LEU A 69 1.85 18.38 -7.06
N GLU A 70 2.80 18.57 -7.98
CA GLU A 70 2.53 18.47 -9.42
C GLU A 70 2.14 17.04 -9.81
N LEU A 71 2.81 16.03 -9.26
CA LEU A 71 2.46 14.63 -9.47
C LEU A 71 1.04 14.32 -8.94
N ALA A 72 0.67 14.83 -7.76
CA ALA A 72 -0.68 14.69 -7.22
C ALA A 72 -1.75 15.32 -8.13
N HIS A 73 -1.45 16.48 -8.73
CA HIS A 73 -2.35 17.13 -9.68
C HIS A 73 -2.49 16.34 -10.97
N TRP A 74 -1.38 15.85 -11.54
CA TRP A 74 -1.41 15.00 -12.75
C TRP A 74 -2.26 13.75 -12.52
N LEU A 75 -2.07 13.05 -11.40
CA LEU A 75 -2.83 11.85 -11.06
C LEU A 75 -4.32 12.12 -10.84
N ARG A 76 -4.72 13.33 -10.44
CA ARG A 76 -6.13 13.67 -10.13
C ARG A 76 -7.05 13.43 -11.33
N ASP A 77 -6.58 13.69 -12.54
CA ASP A 77 -7.42 13.62 -13.74
C ASP A 77 -7.43 12.22 -14.39
N CYS A 78 -6.54 11.32 -13.95
CA CYS A 78 -6.43 9.97 -14.49
C CYS A 78 -7.56 9.03 -14.03
N ARG A 79 -8.21 8.34 -14.96
CA ARG A 79 -9.33 7.41 -14.70
C ARG A 79 -8.93 5.96 -14.48
N ARG A 80 -7.73 5.58 -14.91
CA ARG A 80 -7.17 4.25 -14.71
C ARG A 80 -5.70 4.38 -14.43
N ILE A 81 -5.29 3.93 -13.25
CA ILE A 81 -3.93 4.06 -12.74
C ILE A 81 -3.46 2.67 -12.31
N VAL A 82 -2.30 2.26 -12.80
CA VAL A 82 -1.62 1.07 -12.32
C VAL A 82 -0.46 1.50 -11.44
N VAL A 83 -0.41 0.96 -10.23
CA VAL A 83 0.68 1.21 -9.29
C VAL A 83 1.58 -0.02 -9.24
N LEU A 84 2.87 0.18 -9.46
CA LEU A 84 3.90 -0.86 -9.52
C LEU A 84 4.96 -0.64 -8.45
N THR A 85 5.77 -1.66 -8.22
CA THR A 85 6.98 -1.62 -7.40
C THR A 85 7.92 -2.73 -7.87
N HIS A 86 9.04 -2.95 -7.19
CA HIS A 86 9.99 -3.99 -7.53
C HIS A 86 9.38 -5.41 -7.37
N GLN A 87 9.96 -6.37 -8.10
CA GLN A 87 9.70 -7.79 -7.86
C GLN A 87 10.13 -8.18 -6.44
N LYS A 88 9.48 -9.19 -5.85
CA LYS A 88 9.68 -9.59 -4.44
C LYS A 88 9.40 -8.43 -3.47
N PRO A 89 8.18 -7.87 -3.49
CA PRO A 89 7.87 -6.66 -2.75
C PRO A 89 8.02 -6.89 -1.24
N ASP A 90 8.71 -5.96 -0.57
CA ASP A 90 8.89 -5.97 0.88
C ASP A 90 7.89 -5.03 1.57
N GLY A 91 8.16 -4.64 2.82
CA GLY A 91 7.29 -3.77 3.59
C GLY A 91 7.14 -2.37 3.00
N ASP A 92 8.18 -1.80 2.41
CA ASP A 92 8.15 -0.44 1.85
C ASP A 92 7.46 -0.40 0.49
N ALA A 93 7.80 -1.36 -0.36
CA ALA A 93 7.10 -1.63 -1.61
C ALA A 93 5.59 -1.85 -1.40
N VAL A 94 5.20 -2.73 -0.47
CA VAL A 94 3.78 -2.99 -0.17
C VAL A 94 3.13 -1.77 0.50
N GLY A 95 3.82 -1.13 1.45
CA GLY A 95 3.31 0.00 2.20
C GLY A 95 2.98 1.19 1.31
N SER A 96 3.94 1.59 0.49
CA SER A 96 3.83 2.73 -0.43
C SER A 96 2.73 2.51 -1.48
N THR A 97 2.71 1.34 -2.12
CA THR A 97 1.75 1.02 -3.18
C THR A 97 0.31 0.92 -2.66
N LEU A 98 0.09 0.23 -1.54
CA LEU A 98 -1.26 0.13 -0.94
C LEU A 98 -1.78 1.50 -0.50
N ALA A 99 -0.93 2.33 0.11
CA ALA A 99 -1.30 3.67 0.55
C ALA A 99 -1.73 4.55 -0.62
N LEU A 100 -0.93 4.58 -1.69
CA LEU A 100 -1.22 5.38 -2.88
C LEU A 100 -2.52 4.93 -3.56
N VAL A 101 -2.71 3.61 -3.74
CA VAL A 101 -3.95 3.08 -4.33
C VAL A 101 -5.18 3.48 -3.50
N ARG A 102 -5.09 3.37 -2.18
CA ARG A 102 -6.19 3.78 -1.27
C ARG A 102 -6.49 5.27 -1.39
N ALA A 103 -5.47 6.13 -1.38
CA ALA A 103 -5.63 7.57 -1.53
C ALA A 103 -6.27 7.97 -2.89
N LEU A 104 -5.82 7.34 -3.99
CA LEU A 104 -6.33 7.59 -5.34
C LEU A 104 -7.79 7.13 -5.52
N ASN A 105 -8.18 6.05 -4.86
CA ASN A 105 -9.55 5.53 -4.91
C ASN A 105 -10.49 6.33 -4.00
N LEU A 106 -10.01 6.76 -2.83
CA LEU A 106 -10.79 7.59 -1.89
C LEU A 106 -11.10 8.98 -2.46
N SER A 107 -10.15 9.58 -3.19
CA SER A 107 -10.29 10.90 -3.83
C SER A 107 -10.99 10.88 -5.19
N SER A 108 -11.51 9.73 -5.64
CA SER A 108 -12.01 9.55 -7.00
C SER A 108 -13.17 10.52 -7.34
N PRO A 109 -12.98 11.45 -8.31
CA PRO A 109 -14.07 12.30 -8.79
C PRO A 109 -15.01 11.55 -9.75
N PHE A 110 -14.67 10.31 -10.14
CA PHE A 110 -15.37 9.52 -11.16
C PHE A 110 -16.41 8.55 -10.58
N GLY A 111 -16.65 8.62 -9.26
CA GLY A 111 -17.60 7.76 -8.55
C GLY A 111 -16.94 6.62 -7.77
N PRO A 112 -17.74 5.65 -7.29
CA PRO A 112 -17.30 4.67 -6.31
C PRO A 112 -16.46 3.52 -6.89
N THR A 113 -16.36 3.41 -8.22
CA THR A 113 -15.54 2.38 -8.85
C THR A 113 -14.06 2.68 -8.64
N PRO A 114 -13.25 1.71 -8.17
CA PRO A 114 -11.81 1.90 -8.06
C PRO A 114 -11.19 2.29 -9.41
N ARG A 115 -10.36 3.31 -9.40
CA ARG A 115 -9.59 3.80 -10.55
C ARG A 115 -8.11 3.43 -10.49
N ALA A 116 -7.64 3.00 -9.32
CA ALA A 116 -6.26 2.58 -9.09
C ALA A 116 -6.19 1.14 -8.59
N GLU A 117 -5.19 0.40 -9.04
CA GLU A 117 -4.87 -0.97 -8.63
C GLU A 117 -3.36 -1.15 -8.53
N ALA A 118 -2.88 -1.88 -7.52
CA ALA A 118 -1.45 -2.24 -7.42
C ALA A 118 -1.18 -3.59 -8.08
N TRP A 119 -0.12 -3.70 -8.87
CA TRP A 119 0.31 -4.97 -9.46
C TRP A 119 1.65 -5.40 -8.88
N TYR A 120 1.74 -6.67 -8.46
CA TYR A 120 2.95 -7.23 -7.87
C TYR A 120 3.44 -8.45 -8.64
N ALA A 121 4.76 -8.61 -8.69
CA ALA A 121 5.42 -9.83 -9.12
C ALA A 121 6.10 -10.49 -7.92
N GLY A 122 5.88 -11.80 -7.76
CA GLY A 122 6.30 -12.54 -6.57
C GLY A 122 7.80 -12.91 -6.55
N PRO A 123 8.21 -13.76 -5.58
CA PRO A 123 7.44 -14.22 -4.41
C PRO A 123 6.86 -13.10 -3.54
N PHE A 124 5.76 -13.39 -2.85
CA PHE A 124 5.03 -12.42 -2.02
C PHE A 124 5.27 -12.67 -0.53
N PRO A 125 5.32 -11.61 0.30
CA PRO A 125 5.40 -11.81 1.74
C PRO A 125 4.14 -12.50 2.27
N PRO A 126 4.26 -13.44 3.23
CA PRO A 126 3.13 -14.23 3.71
C PRO A 126 2.05 -13.38 4.39
N TRP A 127 2.42 -12.20 4.89
CA TRP A 127 1.54 -11.24 5.53
C TRP A 127 0.86 -10.25 4.56
N LEU A 128 1.13 -10.32 3.25
CA LEU A 128 0.57 -9.37 2.28
C LEU A 128 -0.96 -9.31 2.34
N ASP A 129 -1.62 -10.45 2.47
CA ASP A 129 -3.08 -10.53 2.53
C ASP A 129 -3.65 -9.92 3.82
N ASP A 130 -2.92 -9.98 4.94
CA ASP A 130 -3.33 -9.36 6.20
C ASP A 130 -3.32 -7.81 6.13
N VAL A 131 -2.43 -7.23 5.31
CA VAL A 131 -2.25 -5.78 5.18
C VAL A 131 -3.05 -5.19 4.01
N ARG A 132 -3.18 -5.92 2.89
CA ARG A 132 -3.88 -5.41 1.69
C ARG A 132 -5.35 -5.11 1.95
N GLY A 133 -6.01 -5.85 2.85
CA GLY A 133 -7.45 -5.76 3.07
C GLY A 133 -8.24 -5.80 1.74
N GLN A 134 -9.06 -4.78 1.51
CA GLN A 134 -9.88 -4.66 0.30
C GLN A 134 -9.21 -3.89 -0.85
N THR A 135 -7.94 -3.51 -0.72
CA THR A 135 -7.24 -2.79 -1.79
C THR A 135 -7.21 -3.64 -3.06
N PRO A 136 -7.61 -3.08 -4.22
CA PRO A 136 -7.45 -3.74 -5.51
C PRO A 136 -5.97 -4.06 -5.75
N VAL A 137 -5.68 -5.34 -5.96
CA VAL A 137 -4.34 -5.83 -6.25
C VAL A 137 -4.42 -6.98 -7.24
N MET A 138 -3.58 -6.92 -8.27
CA MET A 138 -3.29 -8.04 -9.17
C MET A 138 -1.94 -8.66 -8.79
N ARG A 139 -1.90 -9.98 -8.66
CA ARG A 139 -0.65 -10.74 -8.49
C ARG A 139 -0.31 -11.39 -9.81
N LEU A 140 0.85 -11.05 -10.35
CA LEU A 140 1.40 -11.74 -11.51
C LEU A 140 1.92 -13.11 -11.05
N GLY A 141 1.36 -14.17 -11.61
CA GLY A 141 1.83 -15.53 -11.37
C GLY A 141 3.17 -15.78 -12.03
N ASP A 142 3.83 -16.87 -11.65
CA ASP A 142 5.11 -17.27 -12.24
C ASP A 142 5.00 -17.37 -13.76
N LYS A 143 5.88 -16.64 -14.47
CA LYS A 143 5.93 -16.56 -15.94
C LYS A 143 4.70 -15.95 -16.62
N ALA A 144 3.76 -15.39 -15.86
CA ALA A 144 2.66 -14.63 -16.46
C ALA A 144 3.16 -13.27 -16.95
N THR A 145 2.59 -12.79 -18.04
CA THR A 145 2.85 -11.43 -18.55
C THR A 145 1.73 -10.49 -18.12
N PRO A 146 2.01 -9.20 -17.88
CA PRO A 146 0.96 -8.23 -17.59
C PRO A 146 -0.07 -8.19 -18.73
N PRO A 147 -1.36 -7.98 -18.43
CA PRO A 147 -2.40 -7.98 -19.44
C PRO A 147 -2.23 -6.79 -20.41
N ASP A 148 -1.78 -7.07 -21.63
CA ASP A 148 -1.51 -6.07 -22.67
C ASP A 148 -2.76 -5.26 -23.06
N HIS A 149 -3.97 -5.81 -22.88
CA HIS A 149 -5.24 -5.13 -23.18
C HIS A 149 -5.62 -4.06 -22.15
N ILE A 150 -4.92 -4.00 -21.01
CA ILE A 150 -5.13 -2.94 -20.01
C ILE A 150 -4.20 -1.78 -20.38
N ASP A 151 -4.81 -0.67 -20.76
CA ASP A 151 -4.12 0.58 -21.05
C ASP A 151 -4.50 1.65 -20.01
N PRO A 152 -3.67 1.88 -18.98
CA PRO A 152 -3.92 2.90 -17.98
C PRO A 152 -3.50 4.28 -18.49
N GLU A 153 -4.15 5.32 -17.98
CA GLU A 153 -3.80 6.72 -18.24
C GLU A 153 -2.55 7.15 -17.45
N ALA A 154 -2.20 6.41 -16.40
CA ALA A 154 -0.97 6.60 -15.63
C ALA A 154 -0.44 5.28 -15.07
N VAL A 155 0.88 5.14 -15.06
CA VAL A 155 1.61 4.11 -14.31
C VAL A 155 2.45 4.83 -13.25
N VAL A 156 2.37 4.40 -12.00
CA VAL A 156 3.21 4.94 -10.92
C VAL A 156 4.04 3.82 -10.34
N ILE A 157 5.35 3.91 -10.48
CA ILE A 157 6.32 2.97 -9.91
C ILE A 157 6.81 3.55 -8.58
N LEU A 158 6.72 2.76 -7.52
CA LEU A 158 7.17 3.14 -6.19
C LEU A 158 8.32 2.25 -5.75
N ASP A 159 9.25 2.84 -5.00
CA ASP A 159 10.32 2.11 -4.30
C ASP A 159 11.32 1.39 -5.23
N THR A 160 11.37 1.79 -6.49
CA THR A 160 12.43 1.37 -7.41
C THR A 160 12.49 2.28 -8.62
N GLY A 161 13.72 2.50 -9.08
CA GLY A 161 14.04 3.05 -10.38
C GLY A 161 14.71 2.08 -11.34
N SER A 162 14.87 0.79 -11.00
CA SER A 162 15.72 -0.11 -11.79
C SER A 162 14.94 -1.06 -12.69
N TRP A 163 15.33 -1.15 -13.96
CA TRP A 163 14.82 -2.15 -14.90
C TRP A 163 15.04 -3.58 -14.42
N THR A 164 16.12 -3.84 -13.68
CA THR A 164 16.43 -5.18 -13.14
C THR A 164 15.41 -5.62 -12.09
N GLN A 165 14.89 -4.67 -11.31
CA GLN A 165 13.86 -4.89 -10.31
C GLN A 165 12.45 -4.90 -10.93
N LEU A 166 12.29 -4.36 -12.13
CA LEU A 166 11.03 -4.27 -12.88
C LEU A 166 10.89 -5.31 -14.00
N GLU A 167 11.80 -6.29 -14.10
CA GLU A 167 11.88 -7.25 -15.20
C GLU A 167 10.52 -7.88 -15.58
N PRO A 168 9.65 -8.31 -14.64
CA PRO A 168 8.34 -8.88 -14.98
C PRO A 168 7.36 -7.92 -15.67
N PHE A 169 7.58 -6.61 -15.54
CA PHE A 169 6.76 -5.56 -16.13
C PHE A 169 7.48 -4.78 -17.23
N ALA A 170 8.75 -5.03 -17.48
CA ALA A 170 9.62 -4.15 -18.24
C ALA A 170 9.09 -3.85 -19.66
N ASP A 171 8.73 -4.90 -20.41
CA ASP A 171 8.20 -4.73 -21.77
C ASP A 171 6.83 -4.04 -21.80
N TRP A 172 6.03 -4.20 -20.75
CA TRP A 172 4.74 -3.53 -20.62
C TRP A 172 4.91 -2.04 -20.27
N ILE A 173 5.90 -1.69 -19.44
CA ILE A 173 6.25 -0.31 -19.09
C ILE A 173 6.89 0.42 -20.28
N ARG A 174 7.76 -0.23 -21.06
CA ARG A 174 8.43 0.37 -22.24
C ARG A 174 7.45 0.93 -23.28
N LYS A 175 6.24 0.35 -23.36
CA LYS A 175 5.16 0.83 -24.24
C LYS A 175 4.46 2.10 -23.71
N ARG A 176 4.79 2.55 -22.48
CA ARG A 176 4.05 3.54 -21.67
C ARG A 176 4.95 4.54 -20.95
N LEU A 177 6.17 4.75 -21.42
CA LEU A 177 7.15 5.64 -20.75
C LEU A 177 6.63 7.07 -20.58
N ASP A 178 5.84 7.57 -21.54
CA ASP A 178 5.25 8.92 -21.54
C ASP A 178 4.20 9.13 -20.44
N THR A 179 3.61 8.05 -19.93
CA THR A 179 2.58 8.05 -18.89
C THR A 179 3.07 7.36 -17.61
N THR A 180 4.39 7.18 -17.46
CA THR A 180 4.99 6.53 -16.29
C THR A 180 5.66 7.56 -15.39
N ALA A 181 5.39 7.44 -14.09
CA ALA A 181 6.01 8.22 -13.04
C ALA A 181 6.73 7.34 -12.01
N ILE A 182 7.77 7.86 -11.35
CA ILE A 182 8.46 7.23 -10.23
C ILE A 182 8.38 8.10 -8.98
N VAL A 183 8.17 7.46 -7.82
CA VAL A 183 8.52 8.01 -6.51
C VAL A 183 9.45 7.02 -5.81
N ASP A 184 10.68 7.45 -5.52
CA ASP A 184 11.72 6.56 -5.00
C ASP A 184 12.68 7.31 -4.06
N HIS A 185 13.40 6.57 -3.22
CA HIS A 185 14.40 7.09 -2.28
C HIS A 185 15.81 6.53 -2.52
N HIS A 186 15.97 5.58 -3.46
CA HIS A 186 17.26 5.02 -3.80
C HIS A 186 18.20 6.04 -4.45
N VAL A 187 19.49 5.95 -4.10
CA VAL A 187 20.55 6.84 -4.62
C VAL A 187 20.84 6.65 -6.11
N GLN A 188 20.42 5.53 -6.69
CA GLN A 188 20.64 5.16 -8.08
C GLN A 188 19.38 4.55 -8.69
N GLY A 189 19.21 4.72 -9.99
CA GLY A 189 18.12 4.17 -10.78
C GLY A 189 18.32 4.44 -12.27
N ASP A 190 17.57 3.73 -13.10
CA ASP A 190 17.55 3.84 -14.54
C ASP A 190 16.61 4.98 -14.94
N ALA A 191 17.17 6.17 -15.21
CA ALA A 191 16.40 7.40 -15.40
C ALA A 191 15.46 7.36 -16.63
N ASP A 192 15.63 6.42 -17.55
CA ASP A 192 14.77 6.19 -18.71
C ASP A 192 13.49 5.41 -18.41
N VAL A 193 13.31 4.88 -17.18
CA VAL A 193 12.10 4.16 -16.77
C VAL A 193 10.85 5.05 -16.76
N ALA A 194 10.99 6.34 -16.44
CA ALA A 194 9.87 7.26 -16.29
C ALA A 194 10.27 8.70 -16.58
N GLN A 195 9.41 9.48 -17.25
CA GLN A 195 9.67 10.90 -17.47
C GLN A 195 9.44 11.74 -16.22
N LEU A 196 8.41 11.40 -15.44
CA LEU A 196 8.07 12.06 -14.18
C LEU A 196 8.74 11.32 -13.03
N ARG A 197 9.58 12.00 -12.27
CA ARG A 197 10.32 11.39 -11.16
C ARG A 197 10.32 12.32 -9.95
N VAL A 198 10.06 11.75 -8.79
CA VAL A 198 10.33 12.36 -7.49
C VAL A 198 11.30 11.44 -6.75
N ILE A 199 12.56 11.86 -6.65
CA ILE A 199 13.63 11.12 -6.00
C ILE A 199 14.02 11.86 -4.72
N ASP A 200 13.76 11.27 -3.56
CA ASP A 200 14.16 11.80 -2.26
C ASP A 200 15.16 10.87 -1.58
N THR A 201 16.44 11.05 -1.90
CA THR A 201 17.53 10.24 -1.31
C THR A 201 17.79 10.52 0.16
N THR A 202 17.05 11.45 0.78
CA THR A 202 17.14 11.74 2.22
C THR A 202 16.08 10.99 3.02
N ALA A 203 15.07 10.42 2.34
CA ALA A 203 14.07 9.57 2.94
C ALA A 203 14.65 8.20 3.29
N ALA A 204 14.27 7.68 4.44
CA ALA A 204 14.66 6.36 4.91
C ALA A 204 13.77 5.24 4.36
N ALA A 205 12.71 5.58 3.63
CA ALA A 205 11.75 4.69 3.00
C ALA A 205 10.97 5.46 1.91
N ALA A 206 10.61 4.85 0.80
CA ALA A 206 9.68 5.37 -0.21
C ALA A 206 8.32 5.76 0.39
N CYS A 207 7.88 5.09 1.46
CA CYS A 207 6.70 5.49 2.24
C CYS A 207 6.73 6.94 2.73
N GLN A 208 7.89 7.57 2.97
CA GLN A 208 7.92 8.99 3.39
C GLN A 208 7.40 9.95 2.30
N PRO A 209 8.01 10.04 1.10
CA PRO A 209 7.49 10.89 0.03
C PRO A 209 6.09 10.46 -0.42
N VAL A 210 5.75 9.17 -0.34
CA VAL A 210 4.41 8.69 -0.69
C VAL A 210 3.36 9.10 0.34
N ALA A 211 3.71 9.25 1.63
CA ALA A 211 2.80 9.80 2.63
C ALA A 211 2.41 11.25 2.29
N ASP A 212 3.38 12.07 1.88
CA ASP A 212 3.13 13.43 1.41
C ASP A 212 2.35 13.45 0.08
N LEU A 213 2.61 12.53 -0.84
CA LEU A 213 1.81 12.38 -2.06
C LEU A 213 0.34 12.10 -1.73
N CYS A 214 0.08 11.15 -0.82
CA CYS A 214 -1.27 10.82 -0.36
C CYS A 214 -1.95 12.04 0.29
N ARG A 215 -1.21 12.78 1.15
CA ARG A 215 -1.69 14.02 1.78
C ARG A 215 -2.07 15.06 0.73
N HIS A 216 -1.26 15.24 -0.31
CA HIS A 216 -1.55 16.16 -1.41
C HIS A 216 -2.75 15.73 -2.26
N ILE A 217 -2.86 14.44 -2.60
CA ILE A 217 -4.01 13.88 -3.33
C ILE A 217 -5.32 14.14 -2.59
N LEU A 218 -5.31 13.95 -1.26
CA LEU A 218 -6.48 14.12 -0.40
C LEU A 218 -6.71 15.57 0.06
N GLY A 219 -5.80 16.51 -0.26
CA GLY A 219 -5.91 17.91 0.16
C GLY A 219 -5.83 18.10 1.68
N LEU A 220 -5.05 17.27 2.37
CA LEU A 220 -4.96 17.27 3.83
C LEU A 220 -3.87 18.22 4.35
N PRO A 221 -4.07 18.84 5.53
CA PRO A 221 -3.14 19.82 6.08
C PRO A 221 -1.87 19.20 6.68
N SER A 222 -1.90 17.94 7.11
CA SER A 222 -0.76 17.22 7.70
C SER A 222 -0.93 15.71 7.55
N LEU A 223 0.14 14.95 7.80
CA LEU A 223 0.11 13.48 7.75
C LEU A 223 -0.79 12.90 8.86
N ALA A 224 -0.85 13.58 10.01
CA ALA A 224 -1.73 13.23 11.14
C ALA A 224 -3.24 13.25 10.83
N LYS A 225 -3.63 13.76 9.64
CA LYS A 225 -5.03 13.73 9.16
C LYS A 225 -5.30 12.66 8.10
N LEU A 226 -4.30 11.84 7.76
CA LEU A 226 -4.51 10.71 6.86
C LEU A 226 -5.54 9.75 7.48
N PRO A 227 -6.44 9.18 6.67
CA PRO A 227 -7.25 8.06 7.08
C PRO A 227 -6.40 6.89 7.62
N PRO A 228 -6.83 6.18 8.69
CA PRO A 228 -6.07 5.06 9.25
C PRO A 228 -5.73 3.96 8.23
N ASP A 229 -6.62 3.73 7.24
CA ASP A 229 -6.40 2.76 6.18
C ASP A 229 -5.26 3.15 5.22
N ILE A 230 -4.92 4.43 5.13
CA ILE A 230 -3.77 4.94 4.35
C ILE A 230 -2.54 5.06 5.26
N ALA A 231 -2.71 5.52 6.51
CA ALA A 231 -1.61 5.68 7.46
C ALA A 231 -0.96 4.35 7.86
N THR A 232 -1.75 3.29 8.03
CA THR A 232 -1.26 1.96 8.43
C THR A 232 -0.22 1.37 7.45
N PRO A 233 -0.49 1.22 6.14
CA PRO A 233 0.51 0.70 5.21
C PRO A 233 1.71 1.65 5.05
N LEU A 234 1.55 2.97 5.17
CA LEU A 234 2.69 3.90 5.19
C LEU A 234 3.61 3.65 6.39
N TYR A 235 3.03 3.37 7.56
CA TYR A 235 3.80 3.05 8.75
C TYR A 235 4.54 1.73 8.60
N LEU A 236 3.92 0.73 7.95
CA LEU A 236 4.56 -0.55 7.67
C LEU A 236 5.89 -0.35 6.94
N GLY A 237 5.87 0.34 5.81
CA GLY A 237 7.09 0.55 5.00
C GLY A 237 8.16 1.32 5.74
N LEU A 238 7.76 2.43 6.38
CA LEU A 238 8.68 3.24 7.19
C LEU A 238 9.31 2.42 8.32
N ALA A 239 8.53 1.57 9.00
CA ALA A 239 9.02 0.74 10.07
C ALA A 239 9.95 -0.35 9.54
N THR A 240 9.60 -1.08 8.48
CA THR A 240 10.41 -2.19 7.98
C THR A 240 11.75 -1.73 7.42
N ASP A 241 11.78 -0.64 6.65
CA ASP A 241 13.01 -0.19 5.98
C ASP A 241 14.01 0.52 6.94
N THR A 242 13.50 0.93 8.11
CA THR A 242 14.32 1.41 9.23
C THR A 242 14.64 0.33 10.25
N GLY A 243 14.30 -0.94 9.96
CA GLY A 243 14.53 -2.07 10.85
C GLY A 243 13.76 -1.94 12.16
N TRP A 244 12.55 -1.42 12.12
CA TRP A 244 11.74 -0.99 13.25
C TRP A 244 12.43 0.11 14.07
N PHE A 245 12.92 1.13 13.36
CA PHE A 245 13.58 2.31 13.93
C PHE A 245 14.90 2.01 14.67
N ARG A 246 15.63 0.97 14.25
CA ARG A 246 16.91 0.57 14.84
C ARG A 246 18.11 0.84 13.94
N HIS A 247 17.89 1.08 12.65
CA HIS A 247 18.95 1.30 11.66
C HIS A 247 19.51 2.73 11.71
N SER A 248 20.67 2.95 11.08
CA SER A 248 21.35 4.25 11.04
C SER A 248 20.66 5.30 10.18
N ASN A 249 19.72 4.89 9.31
CA ASN A 249 18.89 5.78 8.50
C ASN A 249 17.74 6.43 9.31
N VAL A 250 17.59 6.12 10.60
CA VAL A 250 16.57 6.74 11.46
C VAL A 250 16.98 8.18 11.82
N THR A 251 16.27 9.14 11.24
CA THR A 251 16.47 10.57 11.50
C THR A 251 15.31 11.18 12.28
N LYS A 252 15.43 12.45 12.67
CA LYS A 252 14.31 13.23 13.22
C LYS A 252 13.10 13.20 12.28
N SER A 253 13.32 13.32 10.96
CA SER A 253 12.24 13.31 9.97
C SER A 253 11.47 11.99 10.01
N VAL A 254 12.18 10.85 10.03
CA VAL A 254 11.59 9.50 10.17
C VAL A 254 10.70 9.42 11.40
N MET A 255 11.23 9.84 12.57
CA MET A 255 10.48 9.76 13.82
C MET A 255 9.27 10.70 13.86
N THR A 256 9.36 11.87 13.22
CA THR A 256 8.22 12.78 13.05
C THR A 256 7.14 12.17 12.16
N THR A 257 7.50 11.64 11.00
CA THR A 257 6.56 10.94 10.10
C THR A 257 5.90 9.76 10.82
N ALA A 258 6.67 8.92 11.52
CA ALA A 258 6.12 7.81 12.30
C ALA A 258 5.13 8.27 13.38
N GLY A 259 5.45 9.36 14.10
CA GLY A 259 4.57 9.95 15.10
C GLY A 259 3.25 10.46 14.50
N GLU A 260 3.31 11.17 13.38
CA GLU A 260 2.11 11.65 12.69
C GLU A 260 1.26 10.50 12.14
N LEU A 261 1.87 9.44 11.61
CA LEU A 261 1.14 8.26 11.14
C LEU A 261 0.45 7.52 12.30
N ILE A 262 1.10 7.45 13.48
CA ILE A 262 0.46 6.92 14.70
C ILE A 262 -0.72 7.81 15.11
N GLU A 263 -0.56 9.13 15.08
CA GLU A 263 -1.65 10.07 15.38
C GLU A 263 -2.82 9.93 14.39
N ALA A 264 -2.53 9.65 13.11
CA ALA A 264 -3.49 9.33 12.07
C ALA A 264 -4.18 7.96 12.25
N GLY A 265 -3.77 7.17 13.26
CA GLY A 265 -4.39 5.89 13.61
C GLY A 265 -3.72 4.66 12.99
N ALA A 266 -2.44 4.76 12.59
CA ALA A 266 -1.70 3.58 12.13
C ALA A 266 -1.67 2.47 13.20
N GLU A 267 -2.03 1.25 12.80
CA GLU A 267 -2.09 0.08 13.69
C GLU A 267 -0.70 -0.55 13.93
N ASN A 268 0.29 0.25 14.36
CA ASN A 268 1.69 -0.14 14.47
C ASN A 268 1.96 -1.43 15.27
N VAL A 269 1.26 -1.62 16.40
CA VAL A 269 1.40 -2.83 17.23
C VAL A 269 0.93 -4.08 16.48
N ARG A 270 -0.20 -3.99 15.76
CA ARG A 270 -0.74 -5.08 14.96
C ARG A 270 0.19 -5.40 13.78
N LEU A 271 0.74 -4.38 13.13
CA LEU A 271 1.72 -4.56 12.06
C LEU A 271 2.94 -5.33 12.55
N TYR A 272 3.52 -4.93 13.69
CA TYR A 272 4.66 -5.64 14.27
C TYR A 272 4.33 -7.11 14.56
N GLN A 273 3.16 -7.38 15.12
CA GLN A 273 2.71 -8.75 15.38
C GLN A 273 2.62 -9.59 14.11
N ILE A 274 2.04 -9.04 13.05
CA ILE A 274 1.82 -9.74 11.79
C ILE A 274 3.13 -10.00 11.05
N VAL A 275 4.05 -9.04 11.06
CA VAL A 275 5.29 -9.08 10.29
C VAL A 275 6.40 -9.81 11.03
N GLU A 276 6.57 -9.55 12.34
CA GLU A 276 7.74 -10.00 13.11
C GLU A 276 7.42 -11.13 14.11
N GLN A 277 6.14 -11.33 14.47
CA GLN A 277 5.74 -12.28 15.53
C GLN A 277 4.91 -13.46 15.01
N ARG A 278 5.01 -13.77 13.72
CA ARG A 278 4.35 -14.93 13.07
C ARG A 278 5.35 -15.99 12.62
N GLU A 279 6.42 -16.14 13.39
CA GLU A 279 7.47 -17.11 13.10
C GLU A 279 6.94 -18.55 13.08
N SER A 280 7.27 -19.26 12.00
CA SER A 280 6.95 -20.68 11.94
C SER A 280 7.85 -21.46 12.92
N PRO A 281 7.37 -22.57 13.50
CA PRO A 281 8.23 -23.45 14.28
C PRO A 281 9.47 -23.92 13.50
N GLY A 282 9.36 -24.07 12.17
CA GLY A 282 10.49 -24.42 11.30
C GLY A 282 11.56 -23.32 11.25
N ARG A 283 11.16 -22.04 11.12
CA ARG A 283 12.11 -20.91 11.15
C ARG A 283 12.79 -20.80 12.51
N LEU A 284 12.06 -21.00 13.61
CA LEU A 284 12.65 -21.00 14.96
C LEU A 284 13.65 -22.16 15.15
N ARG A 285 13.37 -23.35 14.62
CA ARG A 285 14.30 -24.49 14.64
C ARG A 285 15.56 -24.23 13.81
N LEU A 286 15.42 -23.60 12.63
CA LEU A 286 16.56 -23.20 11.81
C LEU A 286 17.43 -22.17 12.54
N LEU A 287 16.81 -21.15 13.15
CA LEU A 287 17.54 -20.15 13.93
C LEU A 287 18.32 -20.78 15.08
N ALA A 288 17.70 -21.73 15.80
CA ALA A 288 18.39 -22.47 16.86
C ALA A 288 19.61 -23.24 16.33
N ARG A 289 19.53 -23.87 15.15
CA ARG A 289 20.66 -24.56 14.52
C ARG A 289 21.77 -23.59 14.10
N ALA A 290 21.40 -22.47 13.46
CA ALA A 290 22.34 -21.43 13.06
C ALA A 290 23.10 -20.88 14.29
N LEU A 291 22.37 -20.52 15.36
CA LEU A 291 22.95 -20.04 16.61
C LEU A 291 23.86 -21.08 17.27
N ALA A 292 23.50 -22.36 17.22
CA ALA A 292 24.34 -23.43 17.77
C ALA A 292 25.67 -23.61 17.03
N SER A 293 25.75 -23.16 15.77
CA SER A 293 26.97 -23.16 14.95
C SER A 293 27.78 -21.86 15.04
N LEU A 294 27.39 -20.92 15.91
CA LEU A 294 28.03 -19.61 16.01
C LEU A 294 29.50 -19.75 16.44
N GLU A 295 30.40 -19.28 15.59
CA GLU A 295 31.83 -19.16 15.88
C GLU A 295 32.30 -17.71 15.71
N LEU A 296 33.24 -17.27 16.55
CA LEU A 296 33.93 -16.00 16.41
C LEU A 296 35.29 -16.23 15.77
N VAL A 297 35.47 -15.74 14.54
CA VAL A 297 36.71 -15.85 13.77
C VAL A 297 37.48 -14.54 13.88
N PRO A 298 38.71 -14.52 14.41
CA PRO A 298 39.53 -13.31 14.44
C PRO A 298 39.84 -12.81 13.03
N LEU A 299 39.61 -11.52 12.79
CA LEU A 299 39.98 -10.83 11.55
C LEU A 299 41.42 -10.36 11.57
N ASP A 300 41.87 -9.94 12.74
CA ASP A 300 43.22 -9.46 12.98
C ASP A 300 43.65 -9.74 14.43
N ASN A 301 44.89 -9.38 14.75
CA ASN A 301 45.42 -9.50 16.10
C ASN A 301 44.97 -8.37 17.04
N ASN A 302 44.12 -7.43 16.57
CA ASN A 302 43.67 -6.27 17.34
C ASN A 302 42.29 -6.49 17.99
N GLY A 303 41.80 -7.73 17.98
CA GLY A 303 40.55 -8.12 18.63
C GLY A 303 39.31 -7.89 17.77
N GLN A 304 39.44 -7.60 16.48
CA GLN A 304 38.30 -7.64 15.57
C GLN A 304 37.92 -9.09 15.26
N HIS A 305 36.63 -9.39 15.29
CA HIS A 305 36.11 -10.73 15.03
C HIS A 305 34.95 -10.66 14.03
N ILE A 306 34.78 -11.71 13.25
CA ILE A 306 33.58 -12.01 12.48
C ILE A 306 32.79 -13.09 13.22
N ALA A 307 31.51 -12.88 13.38
CA ALA A 307 30.57 -13.92 13.79
C ALA A 307 30.13 -14.72 12.56
N VAL A 308 30.38 -16.03 12.56
CA VAL A 308 29.98 -16.96 11.50
C VAL A 308 28.95 -17.93 12.05
N MET A 309 27.84 -18.10 11.33
CA MET A 309 26.86 -19.17 11.55
C MET A 309 26.72 -19.94 10.23
N SER A 310 26.39 -21.22 10.30
CA SER A 310 26.24 -22.09 9.13
C SER A 310 24.92 -22.87 9.18
N LEU A 311 24.32 -23.04 8.00
CA LEU A 311 23.18 -23.91 7.75
C LEU A 311 23.46 -24.67 6.45
N SER A 312 23.19 -25.97 6.46
CA SER A 312 23.23 -26.82 5.27
C SER A 312 21.82 -26.99 4.68
N ASN A 313 21.72 -27.42 3.42
CA ASN A 313 20.42 -27.77 2.82
C ASN A 313 19.66 -28.85 3.62
N ARG A 314 20.38 -29.71 4.34
CA ARG A 314 19.77 -30.72 5.21
C ARG A 314 19.06 -30.08 6.41
N ASP A 315 19.58 -28.97 6.94
CA ASP A 315 18.97 -28.30 8.10
C ASP A 315 17.58 -27.77 7.79
N PHE A 316 17.31 -27.35 6.55
CA PHE A 316 15.98 -26.94 6.09
C PHE A 316 14.99 -28.10 6.17
N ALA A 317 15.35 -29.25 5.58
CA ALA A 317 14.53 -30.46 5.62
C ALA A 317 14.29 -30.94 7.07
N ASP A 318 15.35 -31.01 7.87
CA ASP A 318 15.27 -31.45 9.28
C ASP A 318 14.42 -30.49 10.13
N ALA A 319 14.44 -29.19 9.82
CA ALA A 319 13.64 -28.20 10.51
C ALA A 319 12.19 -28.14 10.02
N GLY A 320 11.85 -28.78 8.90
CA GLY A 320 10.56 -28.62 8.24
C GLY A 320 10.35 -27.18 7.78
N ALA A 321 11.38 -26.59 7.18
CA ALA A 321 11.40 -25.24 6.65
C ALA A 321 11.82 -25.27 5.18
N GLU A 322 11.34 -24.31 4.40
CA GLU A 322 11.72 -24.14 2.99
C GLU A 322 12.70 -22.96 2.86
N PRO A 323 13.59 -22.96 1.86
CA PRO A 323 14.30 -21.75 1.45
C PRO A 323 13.29 -20.65 1.09
N GLY A 324 13.46 -19.46 1.70
CA GLY A 324 12.61 -18.29 1.47
C GLY A 324 12.89 -17.57 0.17
#